data_AF-A0A175R9N5-F1
#
_entry.id   AF-A0A175R9N5-F1
#
_cell.length_a   1.000
_cell.length_b   1.000
_cell.length_c   1.000
_cell.angle_alpha   90.00
_cell.angle_beta   90.00
_cell.angle_gamma   90.00
#
_symmetry.space_group_name_H-M   'P 1'
#
loop_
_entity.id
_entity.type
_entity.pdbx_description
1 polymer ?
#
loop_
_entity_poly.entity_id
_entity_poly.type
_entity_poly.pdbx_seq_one_letter_code
_entity_poly.pdbx_strand_id
1 'polypeptide(L)'
;MPSCLVIDENNIVLKVASRVLSGLGAETVGALNMNEALAALDQRTNGFDLVLLSATMPDMPVDVALRTLRAGAVPRAPILVSLVESNLGLMTRSKRAGASGFLFRPFDRATLTAWVQPYLPVAA
;
A
#
# COMPACT_ATOMS: atom_id res chain seq x y z
N MET A 1 -11.94 12.39 5.33
CA MET A 1 -10.87 12.37 4.31
C MET A 1 -10.25 10.98 4.35
N PRO A 2 -10.22 10.22 3.23
CA PRO A 2 -9.57 8.90 3.21
C PRO A 2 -8.11 9.00 3.62
N SER A 3 -7.56 7.97 4.24
CA SER A 3 -6.14 7.89 4.53
C SER A 3 -5.47 6.67 3.94
N CYS A 4 -4.30 6.91 3.35
CA CYS A 4 -3.51 5.90 2.69
C CYS A 4 -2.12 5.79 3.33
N LEU A 5 -1.66 4.56 3.53
CA LEU A 5 -0.27 4.25 3.86
C LEU A 5 0.44 3.76 2.60
N VAL A 6 1.59 4.34 2.28
CA VAL A 6 2.45 3.90 1.17
C VAL A 6 3.76 3.38 1.74
N ILE A 7 4.10 2.13 1.42
CA ILE A 7 5.29 1.44 1.91
C ILE A 7 6.14 1.05 0.71
N ASP A 8 7.27 1.74 0.51
CA ASP A 8 8.21 1.47 -0.58
C ASP A 8 9.59 1.99 -0.17
N GLU A 9 10.63 1.18 -0.40
CA GLU A 9 12.02 1.54 -0.10
C GLU A 9 12.54 2.71 -0.97
N ASN A 10 11.82 3.05 -2.04
CA ASN A 10 12.18 4.12 -2.95
C ASN A 10 11.41 5.42 -2.64
N ASN A 11 12.14 6.41 -2.14
CA ASN A 11 11.63 7.77 -1.87
C ASN A 11 10.90 8.43 -3.05
N ILE A 12 11.30 8.14 -4.30
CA ILE A 12 10.64 8.70 -5.49
C ILE A 12 9.25 8.08 -5.64
N VAL A 13 9.13 6.76 -5.43
CA VAL A 13 7.83 6.06 -5.50
C VAL A 13 6.89 6.57 -4.41
N LEU A 14 7.39 6.75 -3.18
CA LEU A 14 6.62 7.36 -2.09
C LEU A 14 6.09 8.75 -2.50
N LYS A 15 6.95 9.63 -3.02
CA LYS A 15 6.55 10.98 -3.45
C LYS A 15 5.50 10.96 -4.57
N VAL A 16 5.70 10.12 -5.59
CA VAL A 16 4.76 10.02 -6.73
C VAL A 16 3.41 9.48 -6.26
N ALA A 17 3.41 8.35 -5.52
CA ALA A 17 2.18 7.76 -5.00
C ALA A 17 1.43 8.72 -4.08
N SER A 18 2.12 9.34 -3.13
CA SER A 18 1.52 10.32 -2.22
C SER A 18 0.94 11.51 -2.98
N ARG A 19 1.65 12.03 -4.00
CA ARG A 19 1.14 13.15 -4.79
C ARG A 19 -0.14 12.80 -5.55
N VAL A 20 -0.22 11.59 -6.11
CA VAL A 20 -1.42 11.12 -6.81
C VAL A 20 -2.57 10.93 -5.82
N LEU A 21 -2.35 10.22 -4.73
CA LEU A 21 -3.36 9.93 -3.71
C LEU A 21 -3.89 11.20 -3.05
N SER A 22 -3.03 12.16 -2.70
CA SER A 22 -3.47 13.48 -2.20
C SER A 22 -4.24 14.28 -3.26
N GLY A 23 -3.90 14.13 -4.54
CA GLY A 23 -4.69 14.69 -5.64
C GLY A 23 -6.11 14.10 -5.75
N LEU A 24 -6.35 12.93 -5.17
CA LEU A 24 -7.66 12.29 -5.05
C LEU A 24 -8.35 12.62 -3.71
N GLY A 25 -7.77 13.55 -2.93
CA GLY A 25 -8.32 13.96 -1.64
C GLY A 25 -8.01 13.00 -0.50
N ALA A 26 -7.00 12.12 -0.63
CA ALA A 26 -6.54 11.29 0.48
C ALA A 26 -5.39 11.92 1.27
N GLU A 27 -5.41 11.76 2.59
CA GLU A 27 -4.24 11.97 3.42
C GLU A 27 -3.27 10.80 3.24
N THR A 28 -1.98 11.07 3.12
CA THR A 28 -0.99 10.02 2.82
C THR A 28 0.13 10.01 3.83
N VAL A 29 0.46 8.83 4.34
CA VAL A 29 1.66 8.60 5.13
C VAL A 29 2.59 7.69 4.33
N GLY A 30 3.85 8.08 4.19
CA GLY A 30 4.88 7.26 3.53
C GLY A 30 5.79 6.59 4.56
N ALA A 31 6.21 5.36 4.27
CA ALA A 31 7.16 4.59 5.06
C ALA A 31 8.17 3.91 4.13
N LEU A 32 9.46 3.97 4.48
CA LEU A 32 10.54 3.38 3.69
C LEU A 32 10.77 1.89 3.96
N ASN A 33 10.15 1.37 5.02
CA ASN A 33 10.31 -0.01 5.49
C ASN A 33 9.12 -0.38 6.39
N MET A 34 9.04 -1.64 6.80
CA MET A 34 7.95 -2.12 7.65
C MET A 34 8.01 -1.57 9.08
N ASN A 35 9.19 -1.26 9.61
CA ASN A 35 9.29 -0.68 10.95
C ASN A 35 8.66 0.73 11.01
N GLU A 36 8.94 1.57 10.03
CA GLU A 36 8.30 2.88 9.88
C GLU A 36 6.79 2.74 9.64
N ALA A 37 6.37 1.76 8.84
CA ALA A 37 4.97 1.50 8.57
C ALA A 37 4.21 1.11 9.84
N LEU A 38 4.79 0.23 10.67
CA LEU A 38 4.20 -0.19 11.95
C LEU A 38 4.15 0.97 12.94
N ALA A 39 5.21 1.78 13.04
CA ALA A 39 5.20 2.98 13.87
C ALA A 39 4.11 3.98 13.45
N ALA A 40 3.90 4.16 12.14
CA ALA A 40 2.84 4.99 11.60
C ALA A 40 1.43 4.43 11.90
N LEU A 41 1.27 3.11 11.86
CA LEU A 41 0.03 2.42 12.22
C LEU A 41 -0.31 2.61 13.71
N ASP A 42 0.68 2.46 14.59
CA ASP A 42 0.49 2.59 16.04
C ASP A 42 0.10 4.03 16.45
N GLN A 43 0.58 5.03 15.72
CA GLN A 43 0.26 6.43 15.97
C GLN A 43 -1.15 6.84 15.49
N ARG A 44 -1.86 5.99 14.75
CA ARG A 44 -3.08 6.36 14.02
C ARG A 44 -4.31 5.65 14.57
N THR A 45 -5.09 6.35 15.41
CA THR A 45 -6.27 5.80 16.10
C THR A 45 -7.33 5.23 15.14
N ASN A 46 -7.52 5.85 13.98
CA ASN A 46 -8.55 5.44 13.00
C ASN A 46 -8.03 4.47 11.93
N GLY A 47 -6.76 4.04 12.00
CA GLY A 47 -6.13 3.20 10.99
C GLY A 47 -5.98 3.87 9.63
N PHE A 48 -5.83 3.06 8.57
CA PHE A 48 -5.77 3.51 7.17
C PHE A 48 -6.88 2.84 6.36
N ASP A 49 -7.40 3.56 5.36
CA ASP A 49 -8.42 3.08 4.43
C ASP A 49 -7.82 2.27 3.27
N LEU A 50 -6.54 2.51 2.95
CA LEU A 50 -5.82 1.82 1.88
C LEU A 50 -4.33 1.69 2.24
N VAL A 51 -3.72 0.56 1.90
CA VAL A 51 -2.27 0.39 1.95
C VAL A 51 -1.75 0.07 0.55
N LEU A 52 -0.76 0.83 0.10
CA LEU A 52 0.03 0.53 -1.09
C LEU A 52 1.38 -0.03 -0.63
N LEU A 53 1.62 -1.31 -0.87
CA LEU A 53 2.80 -2.04 -0.38
C LEU A 53 3.70 -2.47 -1.55
N SER A 54 4.96 -2.07 -1.54
CA SER A 54 5.96 -2.61 -2.47
C SER A 54 6.19 -4.09 -2.24
N ALA A 55 6.26 -4.88 -3.31
CA ALA A 55 6.68 -6.27 -3.23
C ALA A 55 8.19 -6.43 -2.96
N THR A 56 8.97 -5.37 -3.23
CA THR A 56 10.40 -5.31 -2.91
C THR A 56 10.56 -4.47 -1.64
N MET A 57 11.15 -5.08 -0.62
CA MET A 57 11.46 -4.43 0.65
C MET A 57 12.82 -4.91 1.16
N PRO A 58 13.56 -4.07 1.90
CA PRO A 58 14.91 -4.38 2.36
C PRO A 58 14.92 -5.25 3.62
N ASP A 59 13.84 -5.23 4.39
CA ASP A 59 13.77 -5.73 5.76
C ASP A 59 13.03 -7.07 5.89
N MET A 60 12.02 -7.34 5.04
CA MET A 60 11.31 -8.63 5.06
C MET A 60 10.63 -9.01 3.74
N PRO A 61 10.31 -10.30 3.54
CA PRO A 61 9.48 -10.75 2.41
C PRO A 61 8.07 -10.16 2.46
N VAL A 62 7.53 -9.80 1.30
CA VAL A 62 6.19 -9.19 1.18
C VAL A 62 5.06 -10.03 1.75
N ASP A 63 5.13 -11.37 1.67
CA ASP A 63 4.11 -12.25 2.25
C ASP A 63 4.16 -12.26 3.79
N VAL A 64 5.33 -12.03 4.38
CA VAL A 64 5.47 -11.82 5.83
C VAL A 64 4.87 -10.47 6.21
N ALA A 65 5.23 -9.40 5.50
CA ALA A 65 4.67 -8.06 5.75
C ALA A 65 3.14 -8.03 5.64
N LEU A 66 2.58 -8.68 4.62
CA LEU A 66 1.13 -8.81 4.45
C LEU A 66 0.47 -9.50 5.65
N ARG A 67 1.03 -10.61 6.14
CA ARG A 67 0.51 -11.30 7.32
C ARG A 67 0.60 -10.42 8.57
N THR A 68 1.71 -9.69 8.75
CA THR A 68 1.89 -8.74 9.86
C THR A 68 0.84 -7.63 9.82
N LEU A 69 0.63 -7.00 8.66
CA LEU A 69 -0.39 -5.97 8.46
C LEU A 69 -1.80 -6.49 8.75
N ARG A 70 -2.11 -7.71 8.29
CA ARG A 70 -3.42 -8.36 8.52
C ARG A 70 -3.67 -8.77 9.96
N ALA A 71 -2.63 -9.17 10.69
CA ALA A 71 -2.72 -9.51 12.11
C ALA A 71 -2.81 -8.26 13.00
N GLY A 72 -2.31 -7.11 12.53
CA GLY A 72 -2.27 -5.84 13.26
C GLY A 72 -3.40 -4.88 12.91
N ALA A 73 -3.04 -3.60 12.75
CA ALA A 73 -3.96 -2.47 12.68
C ALA A 73 -4.69 -2.26 11.33
N VAL A 74 -4.38 -3.05 10.30
CA VAL A 74 -5.09 -3.01 9.00
C VAL A 74 -5.69 -4.38 8.63
N PRO A 75 -6.57 -4.95 9.49
CA PRO A 75 -7.14 -6.27 9.26
C PRO A 75 -8.12 -6.28 8.07
N ARG A 76 -8.76 -5.14 7.78
CA ARG A 76 -9.83 -5.03 6.76
C ARG A 76 -9.50 -4.09 5.61
N ALA A 77 -8.54 -3.19 5.77
CA ALA A 77 -8.19 -2.23 4.73
C ALA A 77 -7.65 -2.94 3.49
N PRO A 78 -8.02 -2.54 2.27
CA PRO A 78 -7.41 -3.06 1.07
C PRO A 78 -5.88 -2.85 1.07
N ILE A 79 -5.14 -3.91 0.74
CA ILE A 79 -3.68 -3.82 0.55
C ILE A 79 -3.39 -4.13 -0.91
N LEU A 80 -2.95 -3.13 -1.66
CA LEU A 80 -2.52 -3.28 -3.05
C LEU A 80 -1.01 -3.47 -3.08
N VAL A 81 -0.55 -4.53 -3.73
CA VAL A 81 0.87 -4.83 -3.85
C VAL A 81 1.42 -4.27 -5.16
N SER A 82 2.45 -3.43 -5.11
CA SER A 82 3.14 -2.92 -6.28
C SER A 82 4.30 -3.84 -6.70
N LEU A 83 4.38 -4.14 -8.00
CA LEU A 83 5.32 -5.10 -8.60
C LEU A 83 6.10 -4.43 -9.73
N VAL A 84 7.36 -4.81 -9.96
CA VAL A 84 8.11 -4.36 -11.14
C VAL A 84 7.78 -5.20 -12.38
N GLU A 85 7.56 -6.49 -12.18
CA GLU A 85 7.28 -7.45 -13.24
C GLU A 85 6.26 -8.51 -12.77
N SER A 86 5.63 -9.18 -13.73
CA SER A 86 4.66 -10.24 -13.44
C SER A 86 5.40 -11.48 -12.94
N ASN A 87 5.05 -11.92 -11.74
CA ASN A 87 5.59 -13.14 -11.15
C ASN A 87 4.45 -13.92 -10.49
N LEU A 88 3.97 -14.97 -11.17
CA LEU A 88 2.81 -15.74 -10.75
C LEU A 88 2.97 -16.36 -9.35
N GLY A 89 4.18 -16.84 -9.03
CA GLY A 89 4.49 -17.39 -7.72
C GLY A 89 4.39 -16.33 -6.61
N LEU A 90 4.88 -15.12 -6.88
CA LEU A 90 4.77 -13.96 -5.98
C LEU A 90 3.34 -13.48 -5.81
N MET A 91 2.62 -13.31 -6.91
CA MET A 91 1.23 -12.89 -6.86
C MET A 91 0.37 -13.91 -6.11
N THR A 92 0.60 -15.20 -6.32
CA THR A 92 -0.13 -16.27 -5.63
C THR A 92 0.13 -16.27 -4.12
N ARG A 93 1.40 -16.18 -3.69
CA ARG A 93 1.74 -16.14 -2.25
C ARG A 93 1.23 -14.86 -1.58
N SER A 94 1.37 -13.71 -2.23
CA SER A 94 0.85 -12.44 -1.71
C SER A 94 -0.68 -12.45 -1.61
N LYS A 95 -1.38 -13.04 -2.60
CA LYS A 95 -2.84 -13.17 -2.53
C LYS A 95 -3.27 -14.03 -1.34
N ARG A 96 -2.60 -15.17 -1.12
CA ARG A 96 -2.83 -16.04 0.05
C ARG A 96 -2.48 -15.37 1.38
N ALA A 97 -1.52 -14.45 1.39
CA ALA A 97 -1.13 -13.68 2.56
C ALA A 97 -2.08 -12.50 2.85
N GLY A 98 -3.06 -12.22 1.98
CA GLY A 98 -4.10 -11.21 2.22
C GLY A 98 -4.05 -9.98 1.33
N ALA A 99 -3.28 -9.99 0.23
CA ALA A 99 -3.31 -8.91 -0.76
C ALA A 99 -4.69 -8.77 -1.42
N SER A 100 -5.16 -7.54 -1.56
CA SER A 100 -6.44 -7.21 -2.20
C SER A 100 -6.31 -7.18 -3.71
N GLY A 101 -5.19 -6.65 -4.21
CA GLY A 101 -4.91 -6.52 -5.64
C GLY A 101 -3.44 -6.25 -5.91
N PHE A 102 -3.11 -6.08 -7.19
CA PHE A 102 -1.75 -5.89 -7.68
C PHE A 102 -1.71 -4.77 -8.69
N LEU A 103 -0.64 -4.00 -8.69
CA LEU A 103 -0.37 -2.97 -9.69
C LEU A 103 1.10 -3.02 -10.09
N PHE A 104 1.41 -2.56 -11.30
CA PHE A 104 2.79 -2.52 -11.78
C PHE A 104 3.38 -1.13 -11.62
N ARG A 105 4.68 -1.08 -11.27
CA ARG A 105 5.51 0.12 -11.28
C ARG A 105 6.54 0.03 -12.43
N PRO A 106 6.92 1.15 -13.08
CA PRO A 106 6.47 2.52 -12.79
C PRO A 106 4.99 2.71 -13.15
N PHE A 107 4.28 3.50 -12.33
CA PHE A 107 2.89 3.90 -12.58
C PHE A 107 2.82 5.42 -12.72
N ASP A 108 1.94 5.87 -13.60
CA ASP A 108 1.57 7.27 -13.72
C ASP A 108 0.32 7.59 -12.88
N ARG A 109 -0.10 8.86 -12.91
CA ARG A 109 -1.30 9.31 -12.18
C ARG A 109 -2.54 8.56 -12.63
N ALA A 110 -2.73 8.36 -13.94
CA ALA A 110 -3.93 7.75 -14.48
C ALA A 110 -4.05 6.28 -14.04
N THR A 111 -2.96 5.52 -14.16
CA THR A 111 -2.88 4.11 -13.79
C THR A 111 -3.09 3.92 -12.30
N LEU A 112 -2.37 4.67 -11.45
CA LEU A 112 -2.53 4.54 -10.00
C LEU A 112 -3.94 4.94 -9.55
N THR A 113 -4.52 6.01 -10.13
CA THR A 113 -5.90 6.42 -9.83
C THR A 113 -6.89 5.32 -10.14
N ALA A 114 -6.81 4.71 -11.32
CA ALA A 114 -7.73 3.63 -11.72
C ALA A 114 -7.68 2.44 -10.76
N TRP A 115 -6.49 2.11 -10.23
CA TRP A 115 -6.32 1.01 -9.28
C TRP A 115 -6.83 1.33 -7.87
N VAL A 116 -6.63 2.55 -7.38
CA VAL A 116 -6.95 2.91 -5.99
C VAL A 116 -8.37 3.40 -5.80
N GLN A 117 -8.96 4.01 -6.84
CA GLN A 117 -10.29 4.64 -6.75
C GLN A 117 -11.43 3.67 -6.37
N PRO A 118 -11.45 2.40 -6.80
CA PRO A 118 -12.45 1.44 -6.33
C PRO A 118 -12.39 1.14 -4.81
N TYR A 119 -11.27 1.47 -4.17
CA TYR A 119 -11.01 1.19 -2.76
C TYR A 119 -11.09 2.44 -1.87
N LEU A 120 -11.00 3.64 -2.46
CA LEU A 120 -11.15 4.87 -1.71
C LEU A 120 -12.64 5.10 -1.40
N PRO A 121 -13.02 5.34 -0.14
CA PRO A 121 -14.40 5.69 0.18
C PRO A 121 -14.78 6.97 -0.56
N VAL A 122 -15.94 6.93 -1.22
CA VAL A 122 -16.52 8.12 -1.86
C VAL A 122 -16.78 9.14 -0.75
N ALA A 123 -16.24 10.35 -0.90
CA ALA A 123 -16.59 11.45 0.00
C ALA A 123 -18.10 11.69 -0.12
N ALA A 124 -18.83 11.50 0.98
CA ALA A 124 -20.24 11.82 1.08
C ALA A 124 -20.50 13.32 0.91
#